data_AF-A0A3M2B6F0-F1
#
_entry.id   AF-A0A3M2B6F0-F1
#
_cell.length_a   1.000
_cell.length_b   1.000
_cell.length_c   1.000
_cell.angle_alpha   90.00
_cell.angle_beta   90.00
_cell.angle_gamma   90.00
#
_symmetry.space_group_name_H-M   'P 1'
#
loop_
_entity.id
_entity.type
_entity.pdbx_description
1 polymer ?
#
loop_
_entity_poly.entity_id
_entity_poly.type
_entity_poly.pdbx_seq_one_letter_code
_entity_poly.pdbx_strand_id
1 'polypeptide(L)'
;MLVMWLLVLQPAYGQHFEDELRISVSRLGPGNIAREGSWTGIRLEVSDQGLASQREIVLRIRVPDPDGDSCDYDRVVTSNAGLAQAFWVYACLPTANSGINQLDVLAYEAVESSNDERFGFRAGRLLGRTTIPLARVVPPTHGVMGLVGSSRMGLDDYGPQSEFPSFLPMGHELTLLASGMDVSDIPDRWQGLGSMETLCWASTSGRTDPGLLSPDKARAIREWVERGGHLVVVLPSIGQEWFSQTGNPLASLLPKIKPAQTLE
;
A
#
# COMPACT_ATOMS: atom_id res chain seq x y z
N MET A 1 49.09 -15.62 -48.52
CA MET A 1 48.87 -14.70 -47.40
C MET A 1 47.42 -14.23 -47.50
N LEU A 2 46.52 -14.87 -46.76
CA LEU A 2 45.06 -14.76 -46.93
C LEU A 2 44.52 -13.68 -45.98
N VAL A 3 43.86 -12.66 -46.53
CA VAL A 3 43.24 -11.55 -45.78
C VAL A 3 41.85 -11.99 -45.32
N MET A 4 41.67 -12.18 -44.02
CA MET A 4 40.40 -12.53 -43.39
C MET A 4 39.68 -11.25 -42.97
N TRP A 5 38.59 -10.91 -43.67
CA TRP A 5 37.68 -9.84 -43.28
C TRP A 5 36.83 -10.31 -42.10
N LEU A 6 37.04 -9.73 -40.92
CA LEU A 6 36.16 -9.93 -39.76
C LEU A 6 34.99 -8.96 -39.89
N LEU A 7 33.81 -9.49 -40.23
CA LEU A 7 32.55 -8.76 -40.21
C LEU A 7 32.14 -8.60 -38.74
N VAL A 8 32.34 -7.41 -38.18
CA VAL A 8 31.85 -7.06 -36.84
C VAL A 8 30.35 -6.83 -36.95
N LEU A 9 29.55 -7.80 -36.49
CA LEU A 9 28.13 -7.63 -36.23
C LEU A 9 27.96 -6.60 -35.11
N GLN A 10 27.50 -5.41 -35.43
CA GLN A 10 27.05 -4.44 -34.44
C GLN A 10 25.80 -5.00 -33.73
N PRO A 11 25.73 -5.00 -32.39
CA PRO A 11 24.49 -5.33 -31.70
C PRO A 11 23.42 -4.30 -32.08
N ALA A 12 22.24 -4.81 -32.43
CA ALA A 12 21.08 -4.05 -32.80
C ALA A 12 20.73 -3.00 -31.72
N TYR A 13 20.32 -1.82 -32.19
CA TYR A 13 19.81 -0.70 -31.40
C TYR A 13 18.95 -1.16 -30.21
N GLY A 14 19.47 -1.01 -29.00
CA GLY A 14 18.62 -0.93 -27.81
C GLY A 14 17.80 0.35 -27.92
N GLN A 15 16.47 0.22 -27.92
CA GLN A 15 15.58 1.37 -27.73
C GLN A 15 15.97 2.03 -26.40
N HIS A 16 16.53 3.24 -26.47
CA HIS A 16 16.61 4.12 -25.31
C HIS A 16 15.17 4.46 -24.92
N PHE A 17 14.63 3.73 -23.93
CA PHE A 17 13.45 4.18 -23.20
C PHE A 17 13.91 5.33 -22.30
N GLU A 18 13.74 6.56 -22.76
CA GLU A 18 13.66 7.68 -21.82
C GLU A 18 12.32 7.53 -21.09
N ASP A 19 12.38 7.16 -19.82
CA ASP A 19 11.20 7.06 -18.97
C ASP A 19 10.56 8.45 -18.86
N GLU A 20 9.46 8.66 -19.59
CA GLU A 20 8.66 9.88 -19.56
C GLU A 20 8.00 10.08 -18.18
N LEU A 21 7.84 8.98 -17.45
CA LEU A 21 7.22 8.94 -16.14
C LEU A 21 8.13 8.23 -15.14
N ARG A 22 8.56 8.97 -14.12
CA ARG A 22 9.37 8.41 -13.04
C ARG A 22 8.44 7.82 -11.98
N ILE A 23 8.63 6.53 -11.70
CA ILE A 23 7.93 5.81 -10.64
C ILE A 23 8.92 5.49 -9.52
N SER A 24 8.51 5.75 -8.28
CA SER A 24 9.22 5.28 -7.11
C SER A 24 8.26 4.73 -6.08
N VAL A 25 8.74 3.79 -5.27
CA VAL A 25 7.93 3.13 -4.24
C VAL A 25 8.19 3.88 -2.94
N SER A 26 7.21 4.63 -2.47
CA SER A 26 7.34 5.38 -1.22
C SER A 26 7.03 4.51 -0.01
N ARG A 27 6.10 3.56 -0.14
CA ARG A 27 5.75 2.61 0.94
C ARG A 27 5.33 1.24 0.43
N LEU A 28 5.76 0.20 1.13
CA LEU A 28 5.29 -1.17 0.96
C LEU A 28 4.40 -1.56 2.15
N GLY A 29 3.09 -1.40 1.98
CA GLY A 29 2.09 -1.55 3.04
C GLY A 29 1.94 -0.31 3.93
N PRO A 30 0.80 -0.16 4.64
CA PRO A 30 0.65 0.88 5.65
C PRO A 30 1.69 0.68 6.76
N GLY A 31 2.29 1.76 7.26
CA GLY A 31 3.42 1.67 8.21
C GLY A 31 4.69 1.03 7.63
N ASN A 32 4.78 0.87 6.30
CA ASN A 32 5.89 0.23 5.59
C ASN A 32 6.14 -1.23 6.00
N ILE A 33 5.06 -1.96 6.36
CA ILE A 33 5.06 -3.39 6.64
C ILE A 33 4.09 -4.07 5.70
N ALA A 34 4.54 -5.16 5.08
CA ALA A 34 3.75 -6.03 4.25
C ALA A 34 3.96 -7.49 4.63
N ARG A 35 2.93 -8.32 4.42
CA ARG A 35 2.92 -9.74 4.78
C ARG A 35 2.77 -10.60 3.54
N GLU A 36 3.54 -11.69 3.51
CA GLU A 36 3.48 -12.70 2.45
C GLU A 36 2.07 -13.27 2.29
N GLY A 37 1.68 -13.56 1.05
CA GLY A 37 0.37 -14.16 0.73
C GLY A 37 -0.85 -13.26 1.02
N SER A 38 -0.64 -12.03 1.50
CA SER A 38 -1.72 -11.11 1.88
C SER A 38 -1.88 -10.02 0.84
N TRP A 39 -3.10 -9.50 0.71
CA TRP A 39 -3.33 -8.24 0.02
C TRP A 39 -2.56 -7.12 0.71
N THR A 40 -1.81 -6.36 -0.08
CA THR A 40 -0.99 -5.25 0.41
C THR A 40 -1.19 -4.03 -0.49
N GLY A 41 -1.30 -2.87 0.14
CA GLY A 41 -1.25 -1.59 -0.55
C GLY A 41 0.19 -1.17 -0.78
N ILE A 42 0.55 -0.83 -2.01
CA ILE A 42 1.86 -0.30 -2.37
C ILE A 42 1.67 1.15 -2.76
N ARG A 43 2.32 2.06 -2.03
CA ARG A 43 2.24 3.50 -2.32
C ARG A 43 3.32 3.85 -3.32
N LEU A 44 2.88 4.28 -4.50
CA LEU A 44 3.74 4.70 -5.59
C LEU A 44 3.73 6.22 -5.67
N GLU A 45 4.92 6.81 -5.72
CA GLU A 45 5.11 8.20 -6.11
C GLU A 45 5.39 8.25 -7.61
N VAL A 46 4.54 8.99 -8.30
CA VAL A 46 4.56 9.19 -9.74
C VAL A 46 4.92 10.65 -10.01
N SER A 47 5.98 10.85 -10.78
CA SER A 47 6.37 12.16 -11.29
C SER A 47 6.39 12.12 -12.81
N ASP A 48 5.43 12.81 -13.41
CA ASP A 48 5.26 12.85 -14.85
C ASP A 48 6.06 14.03 -15.43
N GLN A 49 7.00 13.69 -16.30
CA GLN A 49 7.87 14.63 -17.02
C GLN A 49 7.40 14.84 -18.47
N GLY A 50 6.23 14.30 -18.82
CA GLY A 50 5.64 14.40 -20.13
C GLY A 50 5.26 15.83 -20.52
N LEU A 51 5.05 16.02 -21.82
CA LEU A 51 4.64 17.31 -22.40
C LEU A 51 3.14 17.60 -22.21
N ALA A 52 2.33 16.58 -21.95
CA ALA A 52 0.90 16.72 -21.75
C ALA A 52 0.60 17.22 -20.32
N SER A 53 -0.23 18.25 -20.18
CA SER A 53 -0.53 18.85 -18.86
C SER A 53 -1.23 17.88 -17.90
N GLN A 54 -2.08 16.99 -18.41
CA GLN A 54 -2.83 16.00 -17.65
C GLN A 54 -3.15 14.80 -18.54
N ARG A 55 -2.98 13.57 -18.02
CA ARG A 55 -3.33 12.33 -18.74
C ARG A 55 -3.71 11.21 -17.78
N GLU A 56 -4.47 10.25 -18.28
CA GLU A 56 -4.72 9.00 -17.56
C GLU A 56 -3.60 7.99 -17.80
N ILE A 57 -3.19 7.31 -16.73
CA ILE A 57 -2.18 6.27 -16.76
C ILE A 57 -2.69 5.02 -16.05
N VAL A 58 -2.22 3.85 -16.48
CA VAL A 58 -2.46 2.57 -15.80
C VAL A 58 -1.21 2.22 -15.02
N LEU A 59 -1.32 2.23 -13.69
CA LEU A 59 -0.31 1.68 -12.79
C LEU A 59 -0.58 0.20 -12.60
N ARG A 60 0.43 -0.63 -12.88
CA ARG A 60 0.35 -2.08 -12.84
C ARG A 60 1.41 -2.65 -11.91
N ILE A 61 1.00 -3.52 -10.99
CA ILE A 61 1.91 -4.43 -10.30
C ILE A 61 1.76 -5.79 -10.97
N ARG A 62 2.87 -6.31 -11.50
CA ARG A 62 2.91 -7.66 -12.07
C ARG A 62 3.48 -8.62 -11.03
N VAL A 63 2.70 -9.64 -10.72
CA VAL A 63 3.09 -10.74 -9.83
C VAL A 63 3.27 -11.99 -10.68
N PRO A 64 4.50 -12.49 -10.85
CA PRO A 64 4.74 -13.77 -11.50
C PRO A 64 4.03 -14.90 -10.75
N ASP A 65 3.59 -15.91 -11.47
CA ASP A 65 3.01 -17.13 -10.91
C ASP A 65 4.02 -18.29 -11.02
N PRO A 66 4.01 -19.29 -10.11
CA PRO A 66 4.94 -20.43 -10.19
C PRO A 66 4.85 -21.23 -11.49
N ASP A 67 3.72 -21.17 -12.21
CA ASP A 67 3.51 -21.86 -13.49
C ASP A 67 4.12 -21.10 -14.70
N GLY A 68 4.74 -19.94 -14.47
CA GLY A 68 5.40 -19.13 -15.51
C GLY A 68 4.50 -18.04 -16.12
N ASP A 69 3.24 -17.97 -15.71
CA ASP A 69 2.32 -16.89 -16.05
C ASP A 69 2.49 -15.67 -15.12
N SER A 70 1.64 -14.67 -15.25
CA SER A 70 1.65 -13.49 -14.38
C SER A 70 0.24 -12.96 -14.13
N CYS A 71 0.00 -12.53 -12.88
CA CYS A 71 -1.18 -11.79 -12.50
C CYS A 71 -0.88 -10.29 -12.51
N ASP A 72 -1.67 -9.53 -13.28
CA ASP A 72 -1.54 -8.09 -13.39
C ASP A 72 -2.59 -7.39 -12.52
N TYR A 73 -2.13 -6.57 -11.57
CA TYR A 73 -2.98 -5.76 -10.69
C TYR A 73 -2.94 -4.31 -11.13
N ASP A 74 -4.05 -3.85 -11.70
CA ASP A 74 -4.14 -2.53 -12.32
C ASP A 74 -4.89 -1.51 -11.46
N ARG A 75 -4.43 -0.26 -11.59
CA ARG A 75 -5.15 0.92 -11.15
C ARG A 75 -4.97 2.04 -12.16
N VAL A 76 -6.08 2.55 -12.66
CA VAL A 76 -6.11 3.77 -13.48
C VAL A 76 -6.07 4.99 -12.56
N VAL A 77 -5.18 5.93 -12.86
CA VAL A 77 -5.05 7.20 -12.14
C VAL A 77 -4.79 8.34 -13.11
N THR A 78 -5.19 9.55 -12.71
CA THR A 78 -4.89 10.76 -13.46
C THR A 78 -3.58 11.36 -12.99
N SER A 79 -2.64 11.48 -13.91
CA SER A 79 -1.32 12.08 -13.72
C SER A 79 -1.31 13.51 -14.24
N ASN A 80 -0.71 14.42 -13.48
CA ASN A 80 -0.51 15.82 -13.87
C ASN A 80 0.98 16.10 -14.07
N ALA A 81 1.36 16.60 -15.24
CA ALA A 81 2.77 16.87 -15.54
C ALA A 81 3.37 17.93 -14.60
N GLY A 82 4.62 17.71 -14.20
CA GLY A 82 5.37 18.61 -13.32
C GLY A 82 5.01 18.51 -11.83
N LEU A 83 4.02 17.70 -11.45
CA LEU A 83 3.67 17.45 -10.06
C LEU A 83 3.97 16.00 -9.67
N ALA A 84 4.59 15.81 -8.50
CA ALA A 84 4.70 14.49 -7.90
C ALA A 84 3.40 14.15 -7.17
N GLN A 85 2.78 13.03 -7.53
CA GLN A 85 1.54 12.55 -6.93
C GLN A 85 1.72 11.13 -6.40
N ALA A 86 1.05 10.82 -5.29
CA ALA A 86 1.15 9.51 -4.66
C ALA A 86 -0.17 8.73 -4.79
N PHE A 87 -0.08 7.48 -5.23
CA PHE A 87 -1.22 6.59 -5.44
C PHE A 87 -1.01 5.25 -4.77
N TRP A 88 -2.08 4.65 -4.25
CA TRP A 88 -2.07 3.28 -3.72
C TRP A 88 -2.43 2.29 -4.82
N VAL A 89 -1.60 1.28 -5.06
CA VAL A 89 -1.92 0.14 -5.93
C VAL A 89 -1.95 -1.12 -5.07
N TYR A 90 -2.88 -2.03 -5.35
CA TYR A 90 -3.14 -3.18 -4.48
C TYR A 90 -2.83 -4.47 -5.19
N ALA A 91 -1.97 -5.30 -4.61
CA ALA A 91 -1.62 -6.61 -5.13
C ALA A 91 -1.60 -7.65 -3.99
N CYS A 92 -1.86 -8.91 -4.33
CA CYS A 92 -1.59 -10.02 -3.43
C CYS A 92 -0.10 -10.35 -3.52
N LEU A 93 0.62 -10.28 -2.41
CA LEU A 93 2.06 -10.59 -2.41
C LEU A 93 2.28 -12.10 -2.51
N PRO A 94 3.31 -12.54 -3.24
CA PRO A 94 3.66 -13.96 -3.29
C PRO A 94 4.16 -14.44 -1.91
N THR A 95 4.16 -15.75 -1.71
CA THR A 95 4.71 -16.39 -0.50
C THR A 95 6.21 -16.63 -0.66
N ALA A 96 6.99 -16.72 0.43
CA ALA A 96 8.44 -16.90 0.38
C ALA A 96 8.88 -18.12 -0.45
N ASN A 97 8.09 -19.19 -0.47
CA ASN A 97 8.41 -20.42 -1.20
C ASN A 97 8.16 -20.33 -2.72
N SER A 98 7.68 -19.19 -3.22
CA SER A 98 7.46 -18.97 -4.65
C SER A 98 8.76 -18.78 -5.46
N GLY A 99 9.89 -18.48 -4.80
CA GLY A 99 11.14 -18.12 -5.47
C GLY A 99 11.13 -16.71 -6.08
N ILE A 100 10.07 -15.94 -5.88
CA ILE A 100 9.91 -14.58 -6.38
C ILE A 100 10.51 -13.60 -5.37
N ASN A 101 11.59 -12.93 -5.75
CA ASN A 101 12.33 -12.01 -4.86
C ASN A 101 12.06 -10.52 -5.15
N GLN A 102 11.40 -10.21 -6.26
CA GLN A 102 11.04 -8.85 -6.65
C GLN A 102 9.74 -8.84 -7.46
N LEU A 103 9.02 -7.71 -7.41
CA LEU A 103 7.85 -7.44 -8.23
C LEU A 103 8.12 -6.31 -9.22
N ASP A 104 7.57 -6.44 -10.42
CA ASP A 104 7.64 -5.38 -11.43
C ASP A 104 6.48 -4.40 -11.23
N VAL A 105 6.82 -3.11 -11.22
CA VAL A 105 5.87 -2.00 -11.20
C VAL A 105 6.01 -1.25 -12.52
N LEU A 106 4.91 -1.15 -13.25
CA LEU A 106 4.88 -0.65 -14.61
C LEU A 106 3.84 0.47 -14.69
N ALA A 107 4.16 1.55 -15.39
CA ALA A 107 3.19 2.58 -15.74
C ALA A 107 2.99 2.58 -17.25
N TYR A 108 1.73 2.52 -17.66
CA TYR A 108 1.32 2.56 -19.06
C TYR A 108 0.46 3.78 -19.33
N GLU A 109 0.46 4.22 -20.57
CA GLU A 109 -0.57 5.12 -21.09
C GLU A 109 -1.93 4.42 -21.01
N ALA A 110 -2.95 5.11 -20.49
CA ALA A 110 -4.31 4.59 -20.48
C ALA A 110 -4.96 4.82 -21.85
N VAL A 111 -5.32 3.74 -22.52
CA VAL A 111 -6.02 3.78 -23.82
C VAL A 111 -7.47 3.38 -23.58
N GLU A 112 -8.41 4.24 -23.93
CA GLU A 112 -9.84 3.93 -23.83
C GLU A 112 -10.16 2.61 -24.55
N SER A 113 -10.93 1.75 -23.89
CA SER A 113 -11.34 0.48 -24.43
C SER A 113 -12.78 0.17 -24.06
N SER A 114 -13.64 0.07 -25.07
CA SER A 114 -15.04 -0.32 -24.91
C SER A 114 -15.22 -1.78 -24.48
N ASN A 115 -14.17 -2.61 -24.59
CA ASN A 115 -14.22 -4.04 -24.27
C ASN A 115 -13.71 -4.35 -22.85
N ASP A 116 -13.12 -3.37 -22.16
CA ASP A 116 -12.62 -3.57 -20.80
C ASP A 116 -13.66 -3.08 -19.77
N GLU A 117 -14.49 -4.01 -19.33
CA GLU A 117 -15.61 -3.72 -18.42
C GLU A 117 -15.18 -3.28 -17.01
N ARG A 118 -13.90 -3.43 -16.64
CA ARG A 118 -13.43 -3.13 -15.27
C ARG A 118 -13.17 -1.66 -15.04
N PHE A 119 -12.51 -1.00 -16.00
CA PHE A 119 -12.06 0.39 -15.84
C PHE A 119 -12.30 1.26 -17.08
N GLY A 120 -12.76 0.71 -18.21
CA GLY A 120 -12.91 1.45 -19.46
C GLY A 120 -11.60 1.83 -20.15
N PHE A 121 -10.46 1.44 -19.59
CA PHE A 121 -9.12 1.67 -20.12
C PHE A 121 -8.31 0.39 -20.14
N ARG A 122 -7.46 0.25 -21.16
CA ARG A 122 -6.44 -0.81 -21.27
C ARG A 122 -5.04 -0.20 -21.23
N ALA A 123 -4.06 -1.00 -20.79
CA ALA A 123 -2.65 -0.62 -20.84
C ALA A 123 -2.16 -0.45 -22.29
N GLY A 124 -1.67 0.74 -22.62
CA GLY A 124 -1.09 1.10 -23.91
C GLY A 124 0.44 1.02 -23.92
N ARG A 125 1.09 2.12 -24.31
CA ARG A 125 2.55 2.24 -24.34
C ARG A 125 3.12 2.30 -22.92
N LEU A 126 4.25 1.63 -22.68
CA LEU A 126 4.98 1.74 -21.41
C LEU A 126 5.60 3.14 -21.28
N LEU A 127 5.32 3.80 -20.16
CA LEU A 127 5.80 5.15 -19.83
C LEU A 127 6.93 5.15 -18.81
N GLY A 128 6.98 4.13 -17.95
CA GLY A 128 8.02 3.97 -16.94
C GLY A 128 7.93 2.64 -16.23
N ARG A 129 9.01 2.25 -15.56
CA ARG A 129 9.10 1.01 -14.80
C ARG A 129 9.97 1.14 -13.56
N THR A 130 9.68 0.36 -12.54
CA THR A 130 10.53 0.17 -11.37
C THR A 130 10.31 -1.23 -10.78
N THR A 131 11.13 -1.64 -9.83
CA THR A 131 10.99 -2.93 -9.16
C THR A 131 10.93 -2.77 -7.65
N ILE A 132 10.23 -3.69 -6.99
CA ILE A 132 10.09 -3.74 -5.54
C ILE A 132 10.80 -4.99 -5.03
N PRO A 133 11.86 -4.88 -4.22
CA PRO A 133 12.44 -6.03 -3.57
C PRO A 133 11.52 -6.54 -2.45
N LEU A 134 11.31 -7.86 -2.39
CA LEU A 134 10.45 -8.50 -1.38
C LEU A 134 11.22 -8.95 -0.12
N ALA A 135 12.51 -8.62 -0.02
CA ALA A 135 13.38 -9.02 1.11
C ALA A 135 12.95 -8.48 2.49
N ARG A 136 11.99 -7.54 2.54
CA ARG A 136 11.48 -6.92 3.78
C ARG A 136 10.01 -7.26 4.08
N VAL A 137 9.42 -8.20 3.33
CA VAL A 137 8.07 -8.69 3.61
C VAL A 137 8.14 -9.68 4.76
N VAL A 138 7.17 -9.61 5.67
CA VAL A 138 7.13 -10.46 6.85
C VAL A 138 6.48 -11.81 6.53
N PRO A 139 6.91 -12.90 7.18
CA PRO A 139 6.34 -14.23 6.96
C PRO A 139 4.83 -14.28 7.24
N PRO A 140 4.09 -15.23 6.65
CA PRO A 140 2.66 -15.35 6.86
C PRO A 140 2.28 -15.77 8.29
N THR A 141 3.25 -16.28 9.07
CA THR A 141 3.10 -16.69 10.47
C THR A 141 3.28 -15.55 11.47
N HIS A 142 3.43 -14.31 11.01
CA HIS A 142 3.52 -13.14 11.87
C HIS A 142 2.22 -12.33 11.80
N GLY A 143 1.71 -11.96 12.97
CA GLY A 143 0.65 -10.99 13.09
C GLY A 143 1.19 -9.58 12.84
N VAL A 144 0.37 -8.69 12.28
CA VAL A 144 0.74 -7.29 12.09
C VAL A 144 -0.31 -6.37 12.69
N MET A 145 0.14 -5.48 13.56
CA MET A 145 -0.66 -4.45 14.19
C MET A 145 -0.22 -3.07 13.70
N GLY A 146 -1.13 -2.33 13.09
CA GLY A 146 -0.90 -0.93 12.72
C GLY A 146 -1.16 -0.01 13.91
N LEU A 147 -0.34 1.02 14.09
CA LEU A 147 -0.54 2.05 15.12
C LEU A 147 -0.54 3.45 14.48
N VAL A 148 -1.70 4.09 14.54
CA VAL A 148 -1.90 5.48 14.12
C VAL A 148 -1.58 6.42 15.28
N GLY A 149 -0.57 7.26 15.07
CA GLY A 149 0.00 8.16 16.07
C GLY A 149 1.28 7.64 16.74
N SER A 150 1.82 8.49 17.62
CA SER A 150 3.13 8.27 18.25
C SER A 150 3.07 7.58 19.60
N SER A 151 1.90 7.53 20.24
CA SER A 151 1.75 6.86 21.53
C SER A 151 1.66 5.36 21.35
N ARG A 152 2.64 4.62 21.86
CA ARG A 152 2.71 3.16 21.77
C ARG A 152 1.76 2.44 22.72
N MET A 153 1.17 3.14 23.70
CA MET A 153 0.12 2.60 24.57
C MET A 153 0.49 1.26 25.26
N GLY A 154 1.77 1.10 25.64
CA GLY A 154 2.27 -0.13 26.25
C GLY A 154 2.56 -1.26 25.26
N LEU A 155 2.49 -1.01 23.95
CA LEU A 155 2.89 -1.94 22.90
C LEU A 155 4.40 -1.90 22.62
N ASP A 156 5.20 -1.34 23.53
CA ASP A 156 6.64 -1.16 23.36
C ASP A 156 7.39 -2.49 23.23
N ASP A 157 6.85 -3.54 23.85
CA ASP A 157 7.38 -4.92 23.77
C ASP A 157 7.07 -5.59 22.42
N TYR A 158 6.12 -5.02 21.65
CA TYR A 158 5.85 -5.41 20.26
C TYR A 158 6.67 -4.52 19.32
N GLY A 159 7.71 -5.08 18.71
CA GLY A 159 8.59 -4.34 17.82
C GLY A 159 9.55 -5.25 17.08
N PRO A 160 10.31 -4.74 16.10
CA PRO A 160 11.28 -5.54 15.36
C PRO A 160 12.40 -5.94 16.31
N GLN A 161 12.24 -7.09 16.97
CA GLN A 161 13.27 -7.72 17.76
C GLN A 161 14.27 -8.33 16.77
N SER A 162 15.38 -7.62 16.55
CA SER A 162 16.51 -8.17 15.85
C SER A 162 17.08 -9.33 16.68
N GLU A 163 17.20 -10.51 16.06
CA GLU A 163 18.08 -11.62 16.48
C GLU A 163 17.52 -12.75 17.37
N PHE A 164 16.21 -12.84 17.64
CA PHE A 164 15.65 -14.01 18.33
C PHE A 164 15.05 -15.04 17.35
N PRO A 165 15.02 -16.35 17.69
CA PRO A 165 14.38 -17.36 16.85
C PRO A 165 12.93 -16.96 16.56
N SER A 166 12.50 -17.19 15.31
CA SER A 166 11.22 -16.77 14.73
C SER A 166 9.96 -17.30 15.41
N PHE A 167 10.12 -18.08 16.49
CA PHE A 167 9.06 -18.56 17.36
C PHE A 167 9.67 -19.03 18.68
N LEU A 168 8.94 -18.83 19.77
CA LEU A 168 9.17 -19.58 21.01
C LEU A 168 8.34 -20.88 20.91
N PRO A 169 8.90 -22.07 21.22
CA PRO A 169 8.18 -23.34 21.09
C PRO A 169 6.83 -23.41 21.83
N MET A 170 6.65 -22.59 22.87
CA MET A 170 5.42 -22.46 23.65
C MET A 170 4.90 -21.01 23.66
N GLY A 171 5.39 -20.15 22.76
CA GLY A 171 4.96 -18.76 22.66
C GLY A 171 3.74 -18.59 21.78
N HIS A 172 3.09 -17.44 21.93
CA HIS A 172 2.08 -16.99 21.00
C HIS A 172 2.71 -16.58 19.66
N GLU A 173 1.85 -16.39 18.65
CA GLU A 173 2.24 -15.83 17.37
C GLU A 173 3.03 -14.53 17.55
N LEU A 174 4.13 -14.38 16.80
CA LEU A 174 4.92 -13.17 16.84
C LEU A 174 4.16 -12.04 16.16
N THR A 175 3.84 -10.98 16.89
CA THR A 175 3.14 -9.81 16.36
C THR A 175 4.09 -8.63 16.19
N LEU A 176 4.10 -8.04 15.01
CA LEU A 176 4.90 -6.87 14.67
C LEU A 176 4.06 -5.60 14.72
N LEU A 177 4.70 -4.49 15.14
CA LEU A 177 4.06 -3.19 15.24
C LEU A 177 4.48 -2.26 14.10
N ALA A 178 3.53 -1.88 13.24
CA ALA A 178 3.68 -0.84 12.23
C ALA A 178 3.38 0.54 12.87
N SER A 179 4.36 1.08 13.60
CA SER A 179 4.20 2.30 14.39
C SER A 179 4.37 3.61 13.61
N GLY A 180 3.78 4.70 14.13
CA GLY A 180 4.01 6.05 13.63
C GLY A 180 3.24 6.37 12.35
N MET A 181 2.18 5.63 12.06
CA MET A 181 1.31 5.90 10.92
C MET A 181 0.52 7.18 11.15
N ASP A 182 0.21 7.87 10.05
CA ASP A 182 -0.75 8.97 10.04
C ASP A 182 -1.93 8.69 9.10
N VAL A 183 -2.89 9.63 9.03
CA VAL A 183 -4.06 9.49 8.16
C VAL A 183 -3.66 9.44 6.67
N SER A 184 -2.53 10.03 6.29
CA SER A 184 -2.04 9.98 4.91
C SER A 184 -1.57 8.58 4.51
N ASP A 185 -1.11 7.79 5.49
CA ASP A 185 -0.64 6.41 5.32
C ASP A 185 -1.76 5.37 5.26
N ILE A 186 -2.99 5.77 5.58
CA ILE A 186 -4.17 4.90 5.42
C ILE A 186 -4.49 4.72 3.93
N PRO A 187 -4.67 3.48 3.44
CA PRO A 187 -5.05 3.20 2.06
C PRO A 187 -6.52 3.58 1.77
N ASP A 188 -6.83 3.77 0.50
CA ASP A 188 -8.18 4.14 0.02
C ASP A 188 -9.06 2.94 -0.36
N ARG A 189 -8.55 1.70 -0.19
CA ARG A 189 -9.33 0.45 -0.30
C ARG A 189 -8.93 -0.53 0.79
N TRP A 190 -9.88 -1.39 1.18
CA TRP A 190 -9.69 -2.36 2.26
C TRP A 190 -8.52 -3.32 2.00
N GLN A 191 -8.23 -3.67 0.73
CA GLN A 191 -7.11 -4.55 0.37
C GLN A 191 -5.77 -4.03 0.91
N GLY A 192 -5.63 -2.71 1.04
CA GLY A 192 -4.41 -2.11 1.57
C GLY A 192 -4.14 -2.44 3.04
N LEU A 193 -5.19 -2.72 3.81
CA LEU A 193 -5.13 -3.11 5.21
C LEU A 193 -5.09 -4.64 5.36
N GLY A 194 -5.08 -5.41 4.28
CA GLY A 194 -5.18 -6.88 4.31
C GLY A 194 -3.99 -7.59 4.98
N SER A 195 -2.84 -6.92 5.08
CA SER A 195 -1.69 -7.42 5.84
C SER A 195 -1.83 -7.22 7.35
N MET A 196 -2.74 -6.33 7.80
CA MET A 196 -2.96 -5.97 9.20
C MET A 196 -4.19 -6.67 9.76
N GLU A 197 -4.06 -7.14 10.99
CA GLU A 197 -5.16 -7.77 11.73
C GLU A 197 -5.85 -6.79 12.65
N THR A 198 -5.06 -5.86 13.20
CA THR A 198 -5.51 -4.84 14.14
C THR A 198 -4.95 -3.48 13.73
N LEU A 199 -5.78 -2.45 13.79
CA LEU A 199 -5.39 -1.05 13.65
C LEU A 199 -5.72 -0.33 14.95
N CYS A 200 -4.69 0.02 15.71
CA CYS A 200 -4.78 0.79 16.93
C CYS A 200 -4.69 2.28 16.60
N TRP A 201 -5.66 3.08 17.06
CA TRP A 201 -5.70 4.52 16.84
C TRP A 201 -5.63 5.25 18.17
N ALA A 202 -4.47 5.88 18.40
CA ALA A 202 -4.06 6.34 19.72
C ALA A 202 -4.08 7.87 19.91
N SER A 203 -4.36 8.64 18.85
CA SER A 203 -4.39 10.10 18.88
C SER A 203 -5.44 10.67 17.92
N THR A 204 -6.12 11.73 18.33
CA THR A 204 -7.13 12.48 17.54
C THR A 204 -6.65 13.85 17.11
N SER A 205 -5.35 14.13 17.19
CA SER A 205 -4.80 15.48 16.94
C SER A 205 -3.93 15.55 15.69
N GLY A 206 -3.86 16.74 15.09
CA GLY A 206 -2.98 17.02 13.95
C GLY A 206 -3.17 16.03 12.80
N ARG A 207 -2.06 15.43 12.32
CA ARG A 207 -2.05 14.48 11.19
C ARG A 207 -2.74 13.14 11.48
N THR A 208 -3.14 12.90 12.73
CA THR A 208 -3.79 11.67 13.19
C THR A 208 -5.27 11.87 13.47
N ASP A 209 -5.80 13.08 13.27
CA ASP A 209 -7.22 13.37 13.46
C ASP A 209 -8.08 12.54 12.48
N PRO A 210 -9.00 11.68 12.96
CA PRO A 210 -9.88 10.90 12.09
C PRO A 210 -10.78 11.77 11.20
N GLY A 211 -11.02 13.04 11.55
CA GLY A 211 -11.75 13.98 10.70
C GLY A 211 -11.04 14.35 9.39
N LEU A 212 -9.73 14.07 9.28
CA LEU A 212 -8.95 14.24 8.05
C LEU A 212 -9.10 13.08 7.05
N LEU A 213 -9.81 12.00 7.42
CA LEU A 213 -10.04 10.89 6.52
C LEU A 213 -10.92 11.31 5.34
N SER A 214 -10.47 11.02 4.12
CA SER A 214 -11.34 11.11 2.96
C SER A 214 -12.45 10.05 3.04
N PRO A 215 -13.59 10.27 2.35
CA PRO A 215 -14.69 9.30 2.33
C PRO A 215 -14.24 7.88 1.89
N ASP A 216 -13.30 7.79 0.94
CA ASP A 216 -12.76 6.51 0.48
C ASP A 216 -11.90 5.80 1.52
N LYS A 217 -11.04 6.53 2.24
CA LYS A 217 -10.24 5.95 3.33
C LYS A 217 -11.14 5.48 4.49
N ALA A 218 -12.15 6.28 4.83
CA ALA A 218 -13.12 5.88 5.85
C ALA A 218 -13.93 4.64 5.44
N ARG A 219 -14.35 4.57 4.16
CA ARG A 219 -15.00 3.39 3.59
C ARG A 219 -14.07 2.17 3.61
N ALA A 220 -12.80 2.35 3.26
CA ALA A 220 -11.80 1.29 3.28
C ALA A 220 -11.63 0.67 4.68
N ILE A 221 -11.57 1.51 5.72
CA ILE A 221 -11.51 1.03 7.12
C ILE A 221 -12.81 0.29 7.49
N ARG A 222 -13.98 0.86 7.20
CA ARG A 222 -15.27 0.21 7.48
C ARG A 222 -15.35 -1.18 6.83
N GLU A 223 -15.03 -1.23 5.55
CA GLU A 223 -15.08 -2.44 4.74
C GLU A 223 -14.06 -3.51 5.21
N TRP A 224 -12.91 -3.08 5.71
CA TRP A 224 -11.91 -3.96 6.33
C TRP A 224 -12.38 -4.50 7.69
N VAL A 225 -13.00 -3.66 8.53
CA VAL A 225 -13.60 -4.09 9.80
C VAL A 225 -14.71 -5.12 9.57
N GLU A 226 -15.59 -4.89 8.59
CA GLU A 226 -16.66 -5.81 8.19
C GLU A 226 -16.12 -7.17 7.71
N ARG A 227 -14.87 -7.22 7.23
CA ARG A 227 -14.17 -8.46 6.81
C ARG A 227 -13.42 -9.15 7.95
N GLY A 228 -13.54 -8.65 9.19
CA GLY A 228 -12.90 -9.23 10.37
C GLY A 228 -11.66 -8.49 10.86
N GLY A 229 -11.33 -7.33 10.28
CA GLY A 229 -10.31 -6.44 10.82
C GLY A 229 -10.72 -5.82 12.16
N HIS A 230 -9.77 -5.59 13.05
CA HIS A 230 -10.05 -5.02 14.37
C HIS A 230 -9.59 -3.56 14.47
N LEU A 231 -10.54 -2.62 14.53
CA LEU A 231 -10.25 -1.22 14.83
C LEU A 231 -10.31 -1.01 16.34
N VAL A 232 -9.16 -0.70 16.95
CA VAL A 232 -9.06 -0.37 18.38
C VAL A 232 -8.85 1.13 18.53
N VAL A 233 -9.80 1.80 19.16
CA VAL A 233 -9.74 3.25 19.40
C VAL A 233 -9.41 3.50 20.86
N VAL A 234 -8.31 4.22 21.12
CA VAL A 234 -8.00 4.73 22.45
C VAL A 234 -8.64 6.11 22.57
N LEU A 235 -9.66 6.22 23.43
CA LEU A 235 -10.35 7.48 23.65
C LEU A 235 -9.43 8.43 24.45
N PRO A 236 -9.29 9.69 24.03
CA PRO A 236 -8.57 10.67 24.82
C PRO A 236 -9.33 10.93 26.13
N SER A 237 -8.60 11.37 27.15
CA SER A 237 -9.20 11.71 28.45
C SER A 237 -10.19 12.89 28.35
N ILE A 238 -10.02 13.74 27.33
CA ILE A 238 -10.81 14.92 27.03
C ILE A 238 -10.95 15.01 25.50
N GLY A 239 -12.16 15.26 25.00
CA GLY A 239 -12.46 15.29 23.56
C GLY A 239 -13.34 14.11 23.13
N GLN A 240 -14.48 14.40 22.51
CA GLN A 240 -15.41 13.39 21.95
C GLN A 240 -15.37 13.39 20.41
N GLU A 241 -14.24 13.76 19.81
CA GLU A 241 -14.11 13.89 18.35
C GLU A 241 -14.48 12.57 17.65
N TRP A 242 -14.13 11.44 18.28
CA TRP A 242 -14.51 10.10 17.83
C TRP A 242 -16.03 9.91 17.69
N PHE A 243 -16.84 10.49 18.58
CA PHE A 243 -18.30 10.35 18.57
C PHE A 243 -19.01 11.43 17.73
N SER A 244 -18.27 12.39 17.18
CA SER A 244 -18.83 13.45 16.34
C SER A 244 -19.31 12.88 15.01
N GLN A 245 -20.64 12.78 14.83
CA GLN A 245 -21.25 12.25 13.59
C GLN A 245 -20.98 13.14 12.37
N THR A 246 -20.71 14.43 12.58
CA THR A 246 -20.40 15.37 11.49
C THR A 246 -18.89 15.50 11.26
N GLY A 247 -18.09 15.36 12.32
CA GLY A 247 -16.63 15.55 12.27
C GLY A 247 -15.82 14.28 12.05
N ASN A 248 -16.38 13.09 12.31
CA ASN A 248 -15.67 11.82 12.18
C ASN A 248 -16.42 10.84 11.25
N PRO A 249 -15.85 10.51 10.07
CA PRO A 249 -16.47 9.58 9.12
C PRO A 249 -16.46 8.10 9.57
N LEU A 250 -15.83 7.80 10.71
CA LEU A 250 -15.84 6.50 11.39
C LEU A 250 -16.79 6.42 12.59
N ALA A 251 -17.50 7.51 12.93
CA ALA A 251 -18.37 7.56 14.11
C ALA A 251 -19.47 6.49 14.11
N SER A 252 -19.87 5.99 12.94
CA SER A 252 -20.88 4.91 12.80
C SER A 252 -20.36 3.52 13.19
N LEU A 253 -19.04 3.30 13.22
CA LEU A 253 -18.44 2.05 13.69
C LEU A 253 -18.39 1.97 15.21
N LEU A 254 -18.49 3.11 15.88
CA LEU A 254 -18.39 3.16 17.34
C LEU A 254 -19.69 2.72 17.99
N PRO A 255 -19.62 2.12 19.18
CA PRO A 255 -20.80 1.84 19.97
C PRO A 255 -21.59 3.14 20.22
N LYS A 256 -22.92 3.03 20.17
CA LYS A 256 -23.84 4.13 20.53
C LYS A 256 -23.81 4.32 22.05
N ILE A 257 -22.78 4.99 22.55
CA ILE A 257 -22.66 5.32 23.97
C ILE A 257 -23.32 6.68 24.18
N LYS A 258 -24.23 6.78 25.15
CA LYS A 258 -24.55 8.09 25.75
C LYS A 258 -23.41 8.38 26.73
N PRO A 259 -22.58 9.40 26.52
CA PRO A 259 -21.53 9.71 27.47
C PRO A 259 -22.17 9.89 28.85
N ALA A 260 -21.55 9.32 29.89
CA ALA A 260 -21.99 9.56 31.26
C ALA A 260 -21.94 11.07 31.50
N GLN A 261 -23.07 11.66 31.91
CA GLN A 261 -23.09 13.04 32.36
C GLN A 261 -22.14 13.13 33.55
N THR A 262 -21.08 13.91 33.41
CA THR A 262 -20.30 14.35 34.57
C THR A 262 -21.29 15.09 35.48
N LEU A 263 -21.56 14.52 36.65
CA LEU A 263 -22.27 15.25 37.70
C LEU A 263 -21.39 16.43 38.10
N GLU A 264 -21.86 17.65 37.82
CA GLU A 264 -21.30 18.89 38.36
C GLU A 264 -21.49 18.96 39.88
#